data_AF-A0A251NJH7-F1
#
_entry.id   AF-A0A251NJH7-F1
#
_cell.length_a   1.000
_cell.length_b   1.000
_cell.length_c   1.000
_cell.angle_alpha   90.00
_cell.angle_beta   90.00
_cell.angle_gamma   90.00
#
_symmetry.space_group_name_H-M   'P 1'
#
loop_
_entity.id
_entity.type
_entity.pdbx_description
1 polymer ?
#
loop_
_entity_poly.entity_id
_entity_poly.type
_entity_poly.pdbx_seq_one_letter_code
_entity_poly.pdbx_strand_id
1 'polypeptide(L)'
;MKVQLKSEKCRTKALKIAAVAKGVSKVSIEMEKEHVEVIGDGVDAVDLAKSLKKKLGYATIVSVEEVKKPDDAKPVVPIEWTPSYIHYPVHYDGYYLW
;
A
#
# COMPACT_ATOMS: atom_id res chain seq x y z
N MET A 1 -8.13 0.59 -3.77
CA MET A 1 -7.96 -0.60 -4.66
C MET A 1 -8.90 -0.47 -5.85
N LYS A 2 -8.50 -0.83 -7.07
CA LYS A 2 -9.36 -0.81 -8.27
C LYS A 2 -9.99 -2.18 -8.51
N VAL A 3 -11.29 -2.23 -8.79
CA VAL A 3 -12.07 -3.46 -9.00
C VAL A 3 -13.11 -3.24 -10.09
N GLN A 4 -13.56 -4.29 -10.77
CA GLN A 4 -14.64 -4.16 -11.74
C GLN A 4 -16.01 -4.13 -11.05
N LEU A 5 -16.71 -2.99 -11.11
CA LEU A 5 -17.96 -2.73 -10.40
C LEU A 5 -19.14 -2.43 -11.35
N LYS A 6 -19.14 -3.12 -12.50
CA LYS A 6 -20.12 -2.97 -13.59
C LYS A 6 -21.58 -3.27 -13.20
N SER A 7 -21.81 -4.03 -12.12
CA SER A 7 -23.15 -4.41 -11.67
C SER A 7 -23.32 -4.21 -10.18
N GLU A 8 -24.55 -3.98 -9.74
CA GLU A 8 -24.90 -3.88 -8.32
C GLU A 8 -24.51 -5.14 -7.54
N LYS A 9 -24.70 -6.33 -8.13
CA LYS A 9 -24.26 -7.59 -7.54
C LYS A 9 -22.75 -7.63 -7.29
N CYS A 10 -21.94 -7.08 -8.20
CA CYS A 10 -20.49 -6.98 -8.00
C CYS A 10 -20.15 -6.01 -6.86
N ARG A 11 -20.86 -4.88 -6.76
CA ARG A 11 -20.67 -3.88 -5.69
C ARG A 11 -20.97 -4.46 -4.32
N THR A 12 -22.11 -5.13 -4.16
CA THR A 12 -22.47 -5.77 -2.88
C THR A 12 -21.47 -6.85 -2.49
N LYS A 13 -20.96 -7.64 -3.44
CA LYS A 13 -19.93 -8.65 -3.18
C LYS A 13 -18.60 -8.02 -2.78
N ALA A 14 -18.17 -6.98 -3.49
CA ALA A 14 -16.95 -6.25 -3.18
C ALA A 14 -16.99 -5.69 -1.75
N LEU A 15 -18.11 -5.04 -1.40
CA LEU A 15 -18.32 -4.48 -0.07
C LEU A 15 -18.27 -5.57 1.02
N LYS A 16 -18.97 -6.69 0.81
CA LYS A 16 -18.96 -7.82 1.75
C LYS A 16 -17.57 -8.40 1.96
N ILE A 17 -16.81 -8.60 0.90
CA ILE A 17 -15.44 -9.15 1.00
C ILE A 17 -14.53 -8.18 1.76
N ALA A 18 -14.59 -6.90 1.43
CA ALA A 18 -13.79 -5.88 2.10
C ALA A 18 -14.18 -5.73 3.58
N ALA A 19 -15.47 -5.75 3.90
CA ALA A 19 -15.95 -5.60 5.29
C ALA A 19 -15.61 -6.81 6.18
N VAL A 20 -15.48 -8.01 5.61
CA VAL A 20 -15.14 -9.24 6.36
C VAL A 20 -13.62 -9.40 6.54
N ALA A 21 -12.81 -8.63 5.81
CA ALA A 21 -11.36 -8.73 5.93
C ALA A 21 -10.90 -8.33 7.34
N LYS A 22 -9.91 -9.06 7.86
CA LYS A 22 -9.37 -8.82 9.19
C LYS A 22 -8.72 -7.43 9.26
N GLY A 23 -8.95 -6.74 10.37
CA GLY A 23 -8.36 -5.43 10.63
C GLY A 23 -9.14 -4.24 10.04
N VAL A 24 -10.19 -4.49 9.25
CA VAL A 24 -10.96 -3.44 8.61
C VAL A 24 -11.86 -2.71 9.61
N SER A 25 -11.79 -1.38 9.58
CA SER A 25 -12.63 -0.49 10.39
C SER A 25 -13.65 0.26 9.52
N LYS A 26 -13.27 0.67 8.31
CA LYS A 26 -14.16 1.36 7.37
C LYS A 26 -13.91 0.88 5.94
N VAL A 27 -14.99 0.79 5.18
CA VAL A 27 -14.94 0.48 3.75
C VAL A 27 -15.78 1.52 3.00
N SER A 28 -15.26 2.02 1.89
CA SER A 28 -15.97 2.91 0.97
C SER A 28 -15.83 2.41 -0.47
N ILE A 29 -16.83 2.70 -1.29
CA ILE A 29 -16.83 2.38 -2.72
C ILE A 29 -17.03 3.67 -3.51
N GLU A 30 -16.03 4.04 -4.29
CA GLU A 30 -16.06 5.13 -5.25
C GLU A 30 -16.57 4.59 -6.59
N MET A 31 -17.81 4.92 -6.97
CA MET A 31 -18.44 4.40 -8.18
C MET A 31 -17.84 4.98 -9.46
N GLU A 32 -17.40 6.24 -9.44
CA GLU A 32 -16.88 6.93 -10.62
C GLU A 32 -15.54 6.34 -11.09
N LYS A 33 -14.68 5.96 -10.15
CA LYS A 33 -13.34 5.43 -10.45
C LYS A 33 -13.24 3.90 -10.28
N GLU A 34 -14.36 3.26 -9.96
CA GLU A 34 -14.46 1.85 -9.58
C GLU A 34 -13.43 1.43 -8.51
N HIS A 35 -13.25 2.28 -7.49
CA HIS A 35 -12.33 2.04 -6.40
C HIS A 35 -13.04 1.57 -5.13
N VAL A 36 -12.39 0.67 -4.41
CA VAL A 36 -12.73 0.30 -3.04
C VAL A 36 -11.63 0.82 -2.13
N GLU A 37 -12.01 1.69 -1.22
CA GLU A 37 -11.15 2.20 -0.16
C GLU A 37 -11.42 1.42 1.12
N VAL A 38 -10.35 1.00 1.77
CA VAL A 38 -10.41 0.22 3.00
C VAL A 38 -9.46 0.86 4.00
N ILE A 39 -10.00 1.20 5.16
CA ILE A 39 -9.27 1.78 6.27
C ILE A 39 -9.35 0.79 7.42
N GLY A 40 -8.20 0.48 8.01
CA GLY A 40 -8.10 -0.50 9.07
C GLY A 40 -6.66 -0.69 9.54
N ASP A 41 -6.51 -1.31 10.71
CA ASP A 41 -5.22 -1.65 11.29
C ASP A 41 -4.93 -3.14 11.08
N GLY A 42 -3.74 -3.47 10.59
CA GLY A 42 -3.37 -4.86 10.28
C GLY A 42 -4.12 -5.47 9.08
N VAL A 43 -4.57 -4.63 8.13
CA VAL A 43 -5.20 -5.09 6.88
C VAL A 43 -4.14 -5.60 5.92
N ASP A 44 -4.21 -6.88 5.55
CA ASP A 44 -3.39 -7.43 4.47
C ASP A 44 -3.96 -7.02 3.10
N ALA A 45 -3.36 -6.00 2.49
CA ALA A 45 -3.75 -5.48 1.19
C ALA A 45 -3.63 -6.53 0.08
N VAL A 46 -2.65 -7.43 0.16
CA VAL A 46 -2.40 -8.46 -0.86
C VAL A 46 -3.48 -9.54 -0.77
N ASP A 47 -3.78 -10.04 0.42
CA ASP A 47 -4.82 -11.06 0.59
C ASP A 47 -6.23 -10.52 0.35
N LEU A 48 -6.48 -9.25 0.69
CA LEU A 48 -7.70 -8.57 0.29
C LEU A 48 -7.83 -8.48 -1.24
N ALA A 49 -6.76 -8.06 -1.94
CA ALA A 49 -6.75 -7.98 -3.40
C ALA A 49 -6.98 -9.36 -4.06
N LYS A 50 -6.34 -10.42 -3.54
CA LYS A 50 -6.56 -11.81 -3.99
C LYS A 50 -8.01 -12.23 -3.80
N SER A 51 -8.60 -11.93 -2.65
CA SER A 51 -9.99 -12.30 -2.34
C SER A 51 -10.98 -11.62 -3.28
N LEU A 52 -10.77 -10.34 -3.57
CA LEU A 52 -11.55 -9.58 -4.54
C LEU A 52 -11.36 -10.14 -5.96
N LYS A 53 -10.12 -10.39 -6.39
CA LYS A 53 -9.82 -10.98 -7.70
C LYS A 53 -10.50 -12.33 -7.88
N LYS A 54 -10.50 -13.19 -6.86
CA LYS A 54 -11.13 -14.52 -6.90
C LYS A 54 -12.65 -14.46 -7.10
N LYS A 55 -13.32 -13.45 -6.55
CA LYS A 55 -14.80 -13.36 -6.55
C LYS A 55 -15.36 -12.42 -7.60
N LEU A 56 -14.59 -11.43 -8.04
CA LEU A 56 -14.98 -10.39 -8.99
C LEU A 56 -14.23 -10.48 -10.33
N GLY A 57 -13.20 -11.34 -10.42
CA GLY A 57 -12.37 -11.55 -11.60
C GLY A 57 -11.14 -10.65 -11.64
N TYR A 58 -11.31 -9.34 -11.42
CA TYR A 58 -10.22 -8.37 -11.50
C TYR A 58 -10.21 -7.43 -10.30
N ALA A 59 -9.05 -7.34 -9.66
CA ALA A 59 -8.75 -6.41 -8.59
C ALA A 59 -7.25 -6.07 -8.61
N THR A 60 -6.92 -4.78 -8.49
CA THR A 60 -5.55 -4.27 -8.49
C THR A 60 -5.37 -3.28 -7.34
N ILE A 61 -4.24 -3.36 -6.65
CA ILE A 61 -3.86 -2.37 -5.63
C ILE A 61 -3.39 -1.11 -6.35
N VAL A 62 -3.92 0.05 -5.97
CA VAL A 62 -3.59 1.35 -6.61
C VAL A 62 -2.68 2.17 -5.70
N SER A 63 -3.09 2.33 -4.44
CA SER A 63 -2.29 2.95 -3.39
C SER A 63 -2.55 2.21 -2.08
N VAL A 64 -1.56 2.23 -1.19
CA VAL A 64 -1.65 1.81 0.21
C VAL A 64 -1.00 2.92 1.02
N GLU A 65 -1.79 3.53 1.89
CA GLU A 65 -1.38 4.69 2.68
C GLU A 65 -1.69 4.46 4.15
N GLU A 66 -0.78 4.93 5.00
CA GLU A 66 -0.95 4.87 6.45
C GLU A 66 -1.75 6.09 6.92
N VAL A 67 -2.93 5.86 7.46
CA VAL A 67 -3.80 6.94 7.95
C VAL A 67 -3.34 7.33 9.36
N LYS A 68 -2.53 8.40 9.45
CA LYS A 68 -2.11 8.97 10.74
C LYS A 68 -3.34 9.50 11.49
N LYS A 69 -3.51 9.08 12.75
CA LYS A 69 -4.52 9.63 13.67
C LYS A 69 -4.10 11.06 14.08
N PRO A 70 -5.05 11.97 14.32
CA PRO A 70 -4.76 13.37 14.61
C PRO A 70 -3.97 13.62 15.92
N ASP A 71 -3.82 12.62 16.80
CA ASP A 71 -3.09 12.77 18.07
C ASP A 71 -1.58 12.48 18.01
N ASP A 72 -1.05 11.93 16.90
CA ASP A 72 0.37 11.59 16.76
C ASP A 72 1.14 12.57 15.85
N ALA A 73 0.83 13.87 15.97
CA ALA A 73 1.67 14.93 15.42
C ALA A 73 2.91 15.14 16.30
N LYS A 74 3.82 14.16 16.35
CA LYS A 74 5.24 14.49 16.63
C LYS A 74 5.74 15.31 15.44
N PRO A 75 6.42 16.46 15.66
CA PRO A 75 6.94 17.26 14.58
C PRO A 75 7.87 16.38 13.73
N VAL A 76 7.52 16.23 12.44
CA VAL A 76 8.45 15.73 11.43
C VAL A 76 9.56 16.78 11.36
N VAL A 77 10.64 16.53 12.10
CA VAL A 77 11.93 17.10 11.80
C VAL A 77 12.32 16.58 10.41
N PRO A 78 12.68 17.46 9.45
CA PRO A 78 13.18 17.04 8.15
C PRO A 78 14.38 16.11 8.38
N ILE A 79 14.31 14.90 7.85
CA ILE A 79 15.43 13.97 7.88
C ILE A 79 16.45 14.51 6.87
N GLU A 80 17.48 15.19 7.36
CA GLU A 80 18.64 15.53 6.53
C GLU A 80 19.33 14.22 6.13
N TRP A 81 19.13 13.81 4.88
CA TRP A 81 19.92 12.76 4.25
C TRP A 81 21.33 13.29 4.04
N THR A 82 22.17 13.19 5.07
CA THR A 82 23.62 13.31 4.90
C THR A 82 24.15 11.94 4.47
N PRO A 83 24.72 11.79 3.26
CA PRO A 83 25.40 10.56 2.88
C PRO A 83 26.70 10.45 3.68
N SER A 84 26.59 9.87 4.87
CA SER A 84 27.72 9.26 5.55
C SER A 84 28.11 8.01 4.74
N TYR A 85 29.41 7.82 4.46
CA TYR A 85 29.97 6.98 3.38
C TYR A 85 29.85 7.67 2.02
N ILE A 86 30.90 8.29 1.46
CA ILE A 86 32.14 7.64 1.02
C ILE A 86 33.33 8.61 1.17
N HIS A 87 34.25 8.32 2.09
CA HIS A 87 35.65 8.73 1.94
C HIS A 87 36.50 7.50 2.22
N TYR A 88 36.66 6.64 1.23
CA TYR A 88 37.69 5.62 1.29
C TYR A 88 39.03 6.29 0.98
N PRO A 89 40.04 6.16 1.85
CA PRO A 89 41.39 6.55 1.50
C PRO A 89 41.85 5.69 0.31
N VAL A 90 42.27 6.35 -0.76
CA VAL A 90 42.87 5.71 -1.94
C VAL A 90 44.22 5.13 -1.49
N HIS A 91 44.23 3.86 -1.07
CA HIS A 91 45.45 3.09 -0.94
C HIS A 91 45.90 2.66 -2.34
N TYR A 92 46.83 3.40 -2.94
CA TYR A 92 47.62 2.90 -4.06
C TYR A 92 48.63 1.91 -3.51
N ASP A 93 48.43 0.63 -3.77
CA ASP A 93 49.50 -0.36 -3.62
C ASP A 93 49.60 -1.19 -4.92
N GLY A 94 50.61 -0.81 -5.71
CA GLY A 94 51.61 -1.74 -6.22
C GLY A 94 51.20 -2.94 -7.08
N TYR A 95 51.53 -2.83 -8.37
CA TYR A 95 52.05 -3.90 -9.25
C TYR A 95 51.11 -5.06 -9.64
N TYR A 96 50.93 -5.28 -10.96
CA TYR A 96 51.67 -6.28 -11.76
C TYR A 96 51.40 -6.06 -13.26
N LEU A 97 52.51 -5.95 -14.01
CA LEU A 97 52.62 -6.20 -15.45
C LEU A 97 52.12 -7.62 -15.79
N TRP A 98 51.57 -7.82 -16.99
CA TRP A 98 51.91 -8.83 -18.03
C TRP A 98 50.84 -8.78 -19.12
#